data_AF-A0A2E6D533-F1
#
_entry.id   AF-A0A2E6D533-F1
#
_cell.length_a   1.000
_cell.length_b   1.000
_cell.length_c   1.000
_cell.angle_alpha   90.00
_cell.angle_beta   90.00
_cell.angle_gamma   90.00
#
_symmetry.space_group_name_H-M   'P 1'
#
loop_
_entity.id
_entity.type
_entity.pdbx_description
1 polymer ?
#
loop_
_entity_poly.entity_id
_entity_poly.type
_entity_poly.pdbx_seq_one_letter_code
_entity_poly.pdbx_strand_id
1 'polypeptide(L)'
;MRLYNSLAVLVLSVLTSGSAWAQIKSGHLSYPPGDSGDKFGASVALLDDLALVGAPSSPWWTGDLKGYAVLCDSLTGDNLAVLTPSDSSANDGFGKSLAMSPQYMIVGANNAVYVFDTATRQELYKISRSWGFGHDVATSGTLAIVGNPEETLGGKTNAGAVYLFDLSTGQQLFKLKAANPMVDDEFGRSVSIHGTHAIVGTQGDYDPSNGTFCGHVHVFNVNTGKRLYKLTKSVAPGEIGNEFGSAVAIRANRILVGAPAEFEPFVGNVGAVYVYDTTSGQELGRIASPHSDIGGWFGRAIALSNGQALISDPKSPPVGHVFLYDVETRQELLRINATQLGSPGNGGFASDVALYNGRALVSDQDYDGNSIGAVHAVLFAPLIGSNYCTPAVVNSSGLPGRIAGHGSVVALDNQFLLSVDQLPPGRFGYFLTGPTQGFIPNPGGSQGNLCLTGKIGRYVADIFKSTSSGSHSLFLDLDQVPFPGGGHSIVSGESWNWTCWYRDNNPGSTSNFTDAVSVMFQ
;
A
#
# COMPACT_ATOMS: atom_id res chain seq x y z
N MET A 1 -18.56 15.88 -19.23
CA MET A 1 -18.19 16.32 -17.87
C MET A 1 -18.39 15.10 -16.96
N ARG A 2 -17.35 14.28 -16.78
CA ARG A 2 -17.44 13.04 -15.98
C ARG A 2 -17.31 13.45 -14.51
N LEU A 3 -18.33 13.14 -13.71
CA LEU A 3 -18.30 13.27 -12.25
C LEU A 3 -17.30 12.23 -11.74
N TYR A 4 -16.10 12.67 -11.36
CA TYR A 4 -15.20 11.86 -10.57
C TYR A 4 -15.83 11.75 -9.18
N ASN A 5 -16.30 10.55 -8.80
CA ASN A 5 -16.53 10.24 -7.38
C ASN A 5 -15.22 10.56 -6.67
N SER A 6 -15.22 11.59 -5.85
CA SER A 6 -14.00 12.15 -5.30
C SER A 6 -13.50 11.19 -4.22
N LEU A 7 -12.55 10.30 -4.54
CA LEU A 7 -11.73 9.72 -3.48
C LEU A 7 -10.86 10.86 -2.92
N ALA A 8 -10.84 11.01 -1.61
CA ALA A 8 -9.83 11.86 -1.00
C ALA A 8 -8.51 11.10 -0.95
N VAL A 9 -7.44 11.81 -1.33
CA VAL A 9 -6.08 11.36 -1.11
C VAL A 9 -5.56 12.07 0.10
N LEU A 10 -5.23 11.30 1.12
CA LEU A 10 -4.52 11.82 2.27
C LEU A 10 -3.19 11.10 2.40
N VAL A 11 -2.11 11.87 2.35
CA VAL A 11 -0.80 11.40 2.79
C VAL A 11 -0.80 11.45 4.31
N LEU A 12 -0.75 10.29 4.93
CA LEU A 12 -0.81 10.15 6.39
C LEU A 12 0.57 10.37 7.01
N SER A 13 1.60 9.80 6.38
CA SER A 13 2.97 9.89 6.85
C SER A 13 3.96 9.64 5.70
N VAL A 14 5.16 10.19 5.86
CA VAL A 14 6.34 9.84 5.06
C VAL A 14 7.38 9.26 6.02
N LEU A 15 7.85 8.06 5.73
CA LEU A 15 8.88 7.35 6.49
C LEU A 15 10.21 7.48 5.73
N THR A 16 11.30 7.90 6.37
CA THR A 16 12.60 8.14 5.68
C THR A 16 13.78 7.52 6.45
N SER A 17 14.84 7.15 5.75
CA SER A 17 16.11 6.64 6.31
C SER A 17 17.10 7.76 6.72
N GLY A 18 16.75 8.62 7.69
CA GLY A 18 17.68 9.68 8.16
C GLY A 18 17.09 10.74 9.10
N SER A 19 17.93 11.29 9.99
CA SER A 19 17.52 12.13 11.13
C SER A 19 17.44 13.64 10.88
N ALA A 20 16.35 14.22 11.41
CA ALA A 20 16.21 15.55 12.04
C ALA A 20 16.58 16.83 11.27
N TRP A 21 15.72 17.27 10.34
CA TRP A 21 15.36 18.70 10.20
C TRP A 21 13.86 18.85 9.86
N ALA A 22 13.16 19.51 10.79
CA ALA A 22 11.77 19.98 10.91
C ALA A 22 10.65 19.67 9.87
N GLN A 23 9.47 19.38 10.46
CA GLN A 23 8.06 19.35 9.97
C GLN A 23 7.61 18.02 9.33
N ILE A 24 6.62 17.25 9.82
CA ILE A 24 5.62 17.33 10.91
C ILE A 24 5.46 15.90 11.47
N LYS A 25 5.47 15.76 12.81
CA LYS A 25 5.20 14.54 13.62
C LYS A 25 5.62 13.19 13.01
N SER A 26 6.86 12.78 13.24
CA SER A 26 7.23 11.37 13.38
C SER A 26 8.26 11.24 14.50
N GLY A 27 7.93 10.46 15.53
CA GLY A 27 8.83 10.12 16.62
C GLY A 27 9.89 9.16 16.10
N HIS A 28 11.05 9.72 15.77
CA HIS A 28 12.20 9.03 15.18
C HIS A 28 12.89 8.07 16.17
N LEU A 29 13.13 6.83 15.74
CA LEU A 29 14.15 5.95 16.29
C LEU A 29 15.09 5.52 15.15
N SER A 30 16.29 6.11 15.17
CA SER A 30 17.47 5.66 14.44
C SER A 30 18.00 4.36 15.02
N TYR A 31 18.28 3.35 14.17
CA TYR A 31 19.56 2.63 14.15
C TYR A 31 19.60 1.53 13.06
N PRO A 32 20.70 1.40 12.28
CA PRO A 32 21.81 2.35 12.15
C PRO A 32 21.39 3.56 11.29
N PRO A 33 22.02 4.73 11.50
CA PRO A 33 21.75 5.93 10.71
C PRO A 33 22.23 5.76 9.27
N GLY A 34 21.35 6.08 8.30
CA GLY A 34 21.67 6.89 7.13
C GLY A 34 22.93 6.55 6.32
N ASP A 35 23.30 5.27 6.19
CA ASP A 35 24.30 4.89 5.22
C ASP A 35 23.67 5.00 3.84
N SER A 36 24.20 5.92 3.02
CA SER A 36 23.83 6.01 1.61
C SER A 36 23.87 4.62 0.98
N GLY A 37 22.75 4.14 0.48
CA GLY A 37 22.63 2.82 -0.14
C GLY A 37 22.02 1.71 0.71
N ASP A 38 21.41 1.99 1.86
CA ASP A 38 20.61 1.00 2.60
C ASP A 38 19.34 0.52 1.84
N LYS A 39 18.90 1.34 0.87
CA LYS A 39 17.68 1.12 0.06
C LYS A 39 16.43 0.93 0.92
N PHE A 40 16.30 1.69 2.00
CA PHE A 40 15.06 1.70 2.77
C PHE A 40 13.85 1.95 1.87
N GLY A 41 12.77 1.19 2.08
CA GLY A 41 11.62 1.25 1.18
C GLY A 41 11.77 0.40 -0.07
N ALA A 42 12.80 -0.45 -0.21
CA ALA A 42 12.94 -1.32 -1.38
C ALA A 42 11.81 -2.34 -1.54
N SER A 43 11.21 -2.74 -0.41
CA SER A 43 10.02 -3.57 -0.38
C SER A 43 9.07 -3.09 0.70
N VAL A 44 7.77 -3.29 0.49
CA VAL A 44 6.72 -2.88 1.44
C VAL A 44 5.66 -3.95 1.60
N ALA A 45 5.19 -4.16 2.83
CA ALA A 45 4.01 -4.96 3.13
C ALA A 45 3.11 -4.22 4.11
N LEU A 46 1.80 -4.46 4.02
CA LEU A 46 0.80 -3.74 4.80
C LEU A 46 -0.26 -4.71 5.33
N LEU A 47 -0.60 -4.57 6.60
CA LEU A 47 -1.67 -5.30 7.27
C LEU A 47 -2.35 -4.38 8.28
N ASP A 48 -3.63 -4.08 8.07
CA ASP A 48 -4.41 -3.16 8.89
C ASP A 48 -3.69 -1.81 9.09
N ASP A 49 -3.25 -1.52 10.31
CA ASP A 49 -2.51 -0.34 10.70
C ASP A 49 -0.99 -0.56 10.73
N LEU A 50 -0.48 -1.77 10.49
CA LEU A 50 0.93 -2.10 10.49
C LEU A 50 1.54 -2.03 9.09
N ALA A 51 2.63 -1.26 8.96
CA ALA A 51 3.49 -1.21 7.79
C ALA A 51 4.81 -1.93 8.08
N LEU A 52 5.24 -2.84 7.20
CA LEU A 52 6.57 -3.43 7.23
C LEU A 52 7.36 -2.93 6.02
N VAL A 53 8.54 -2.39 6.27
CA VAL A 53 9.38 -1.73 5.26
C VAL A 53 10.76 -2.34 5.23
N GLY A 54 11.22 -2.76 4.06
CA GLY A 54 12.48 -3.46 3.87
C GLY A 54 13.61 -2.53 3.44
N ALA A 55 14.82 -2.83 3.91
CA ALA A 55 16.06 -2.14 3.57
C ALA A 55 17.17 -3.18 3.31
N PRO A 56 17.17 -3.85 2.13
CA PRO A 56 18.08 -4.96 1.83
C PRO A 56 19.54 -4.55 1.68
N SER A 57 19.85 -3.25 1.66
CA SER A 57 21.17 -2.69 1.43
C SER A 57 21.73 -2.95 0.02
N SER A 58 22.58 -2.05 -0.47
CA SER A 58 23.21 -2.13 -1.79
C SER A 58 24.47 -3.00 -1.76
N PRO A 59 24.62 -3.96 -2.69
CA PRO A 59 25.83 -4.80 -2.76
C PRO A 59 27.09 -4.04 -3.20
N TRP A 60 26.94 -2.80 -3.67
CA TRP A 60 28.04 -1.95 -4.16
C TRP A 60 28.63 -1.06 -3.07
N TRP A 61 28.11 -1.13 -1.83
CA TRP A 61 28.62 -0.40 -0.68
C TRP A 61 29.55 -1.29 0.15
N THR A 62 30.69 -0.76 0.57
CA THR A 62 31.81 -1.52 1.16
C THR A 62 31.65 -1.83 2.65
N GLY A 63 30.42 -1.99 3.16
CA GLY A 63 30.13 -2.29 4.57
C GLY A 63 29.55 -3.69 4.77
N ASP A 64 29.66 -4.23 6.00
CA ASP A 64 28.94 -5.45 6.46
C ASP A 64 27.43 -5.18 6.56
N LEU A 65 26.80 -4.78 5.45
CA LEU A 65 25.39 -4.45 5.40
C LEU A 65 24.59 -5.74 5.19
N LYS A 66 23.86 -6.12 6.24
CA LYS A 66 23.10 -7.37 6.33
C LYS A 66 21.67 -7.19 5.80
N GLY A 67 21.23 -5.93 5.70
CA GLY A 67 19.85 -5.54 5.51
C GLY A 67 19.04 -5.57 6.81
N TYR A 68 17.92 -4.86 6.83
CA TYR A 68 16.98 -4.81 7.95
C TYR A 68 15.54 -4.61 7.45
N ALA A 69 14.56 -4.81 8.32
CA ALA A 69 13.18 -4.43 8.05
C ALA A 69 12.61 -3.68 9.27
N VAL A 70 11.75 -2.69 9.03
CA VAL A 70 11.14 -1.89 10.10
C VAL A 70 9.64 -2.08 10.08
N LEU A 71 9.09 -2.46 11.23
CA LEU A 71 7.66 -2.46 11.49
C LEU A 71 7.28 -1.09 12.05
N CYS A 72 6.36 -0.41 11.39
CA CYS A 72 5.85 0.90 11.78
C CYS A 72 4.33 0.88 11.88
N ASP A 73 3.79 1.83 12.62
CA ASP A 73 2.39 2.22 12.51
C ASP A 73 2.22 3.02 11.20
N SER A 74 1.38 2.51 10.29
CA SER A 74 1.12 3.08 8.96
C SER A 74 0.37 4.41 8.98
N LEU A 75 -0.17 4.81 10.13
CA LEU A 75 -0.92 6.06 10.30
C LEU A 75 -0.02 7.19 10.80
N THR A 76 0.71 6.92 11.88
CA THR A 76 1.55 7.87 12.61
C THR A 76 2.98 7.89 12.09
N GLY A 77 3.40 6.80 11.44
CA GLY A 77 4.79 6.54 11.10
C GLY A 77 5.66 6.14 12.28
N ASP A 78 5.06 5.86 13.45
CA ASP A 78 5.82 5.50 14.65
C ASP A 78 6.50 4.14 14.46
N ASN A 79 7.80 4.07 14.78
CA ASN A 79 8.56 2.83 14.72
C ASN A 79 8.13 1.90 15.86
N LEU A 80 7.64 0.72 15.49
CA LEU A 80 7.19 -0.31 16.43
C LEU A 80 8.29 -1.35 16.71
N ALA A 81 9.05 -1.73 15.69
CA ALA A 81 10.17 -2.68 15.83
C ALA A 81 11.14 -2.59 14.64
N VAL A 82 12.41 -2.93 14.89
CA VAL A 82 13.39 -3.20 13.83
C VAL A 82 13.73 -4.69 13.85
N LEU A 83 13.53 -5.35 12.72
CA LEU A 83 13.82 -6.76 12.50
C LEU A 83 15.19 -6.88 11.82
N THR A 84 16.01 -7.81 12.33
CA THR A 84 17.35 -8.10 11.80
C THR A 84 17.57 -9.60 11.73
N PRO A 85 18.39 -10.10 10.79
CA PRO A 85 18.64 -11.53 10.66
C PRO A 85 19.44 -12.08 11.86
N SER A 86 18.98 -13.19 12.45
CA SER A 86 19.63 -13.83 13.61
C SER A 86 21.07 -14.32 13.36
N ASP A 87 21.42 -14.63 12.12
CA ASP A 87 22.71 -15.22 11.77
C ASP A 87 23.81 -14.20 11.43
N SER A 88 23.45 -12.92 11.36
CA SER A 88 24.39 -11.81 11.14
C SER A 88 25.25 -11.90 9.88
N SER A 89 24.78 -12.58 8.82
CA SER A 89 25.55 -12.75 7.58
C SER A 89 25.70 -11.44 6.80
N ALA A 90 26.94 -11.06 6.47
CA ALA A 90 27.20 -9.92 5.58
C ALA A 90 26.61 -10.18 4.18
N ASN A 91 26.05 -9.15 3.54
CA ASN A 91 25.35 -9.27 2.24
C ASN A 91 24.17 -10.26 2.24
N ASP A 92 23.53 -10.50 3.39
CA ASP A 92 22.34 -11.35 3.45
C ASP A 92 21.19 -10.76 2.63
N GLY A 93 21.14 -9.45 2.43
CA GLY A 93 20.06 -8.82 1.67
C GLY A 93 18.71 -8.88 2.39
N PHE A 94 18.73 -8.98 3.71
CA PHE A 94 17.53 -9.09 4.54
C PHE A 94 16.62 -7.87 4.35
N GLY A 95 15.33 -8.10 4.10
CA GLY A 95 14.38 -7.03 3.77
C GLY A 95 14.21 -6.82 2.26
N LYS A 96 14.65 -7.78 1.44
CA LYS A 96 14.48 -7.73 -0.03
C LYS A 96 13.03 -7.93 -0.47
N SER A 97 12.29 -8.76 0.23
CA SER A 97 10.88 -9.06 -0.01
C SER A 97 10.17 -9.26 1.32
N LEU A 98 8.88 -8.92 1.38
CA LEU A 98 8.13 -8.88 2.63
C LEU A 98 6.72 -9.43 2.45
N ALA A 99 6.23 -10.16 3.44
CA ALA A 99 4.84 -10.57 3.51
C ALA A 99 4.34 -10.55 4.96
N MET A 100 3.07 -10.23 5.16
CA MET A 100 2.48 -10.12 6.48
C MET A 100 1.12 -10.81 6.58
N SER A 101 0.89 -11.40 7.74
CA SER A 101 -0.39 -11.94 8.19
C SER A 101 -0.59 -11.58 9.66
N PRO A 102 -1.81 -11.75 10.23
CA PRO A 102 -2.04 -11.45 11.64
C PRO A 102 -1.13 -12.21 12.62
N GLN A 103 -0.59 -13.36 12.22
CA GLN A 103 0.28 -14.19 13.07
C GLN A 103 1.76 -14.12 12.69
N TYR A 104 2.06 -13.98 11.40
CA TYR A 104 3.43 -14.08 10.90
C TYR A 104 3.82 -12.90 10.01
N MET A 105 5.05 -12.41 10.21
CA MET A 105 5.78 -11.59 9.26
C MET A 105 6.87 -12.44 8.61
N ILE A 106 7.05 -12.31 7.31
CA ILE A 106 8.06 -13.02 6.54
C ILE A 106 8.99 -11.99 5.92
N VAL A 107 10.29 -12.16 6.15
CA VAL A 107 11.32 -11.31 5.56
C VAL A 107 12.24 -12.15 4.68
N GLY A 108 12.27 -11.83 3.40
CA GLY A 108 13.16 -12.44 2.43
C GLY A 108 14.57 -11.85 2.45
N ALA A 109 15.53 -12.71 2.12
CA ALA A 109 16.95 -12.43 1.99
C ALA A 109 17.47 -13.04 0.66
N ASN A 110 18.78 -13.01 0.43
CA ASN A 110 19.40 -13.51 -0.80
C ASN A 110 19.40 -15.03 -0.90
N ASN A 111 19.36 -15.76 0.21
CA ASN A 111 19.37 -17.23 0.24
C ASN A 111 18.48 -17.82 1.34
N ALA A 112 17.62 -17.00 1.95
CA ALA A 112 16.84 -17.35 3.11
C ALA A 112 15.52 -16.61 3.19
N VAL A 113 14.61 -17.13 4.01
CA VAL A 113 13.50 -16.39 4.58
C VAL A 113 13.52 -16.52 6.10
N TYR A 114 13.15 -15.45 6.77
CA TYR A 114 13.04 -15.36 8.22
C TYR A 114 11.58 -15.17 8.58
N VAL A 115 11.08 -15.97 9.51
CA VAL A 115 9.68 -15.91 9.96
C VAL A 115 9.66 -15.34 11.36
N PHE A 116 8.91 -14.27 11.55
CA PHE A 116 8.70 -13.60 12.83
C PHE A 116 7.24 -13.73 13.25
N ASP A 117 7.00 -13.78 14.56
CA ASP A 117 5.66 -13.64 15.11
C ASP A 117 5.24 -12.16 15.10
N THR A 118 4.07 -11.85 14.54
CA THR A 118 3.62 -10.46 14.36
C THR A 118 3.41 -9.73 15.69
N ALA A 119 2.92 -10.41 16.73
CA ALA A 119 2.59 -9.79 18.00
C ALA A 119 3.82 -9.54 18.87
N THR A 120 4.67 -10.55 19.02
CA THR A 120 5.87 -10.51 19.87
C THR A 120 7.10 -9.95 19.15
N ARG A 121 7.06 -9.88 17.82
CA ARG A 121 8.16 -9.47 16.91
C ARG A 121 9.42 -10.33 17.04
N GLN A 122 9.29 -11.52 17.65
CA GLN A 122 10.40 -12.45 17.80
C GLN A 122 10.58 -13.27 16.53
N GLU A 123 11.83 -13.51 16.13
CA GLU A 123 12.13 -14.50 15.10
C GLU A 123 11.75 -15.89 15.62
N LEU A 124 10.90 -16.59 14.87
CA LEU A 124 10.49 -17.95 15.19
C LEU A 124 11.51 -18.96 14.64
N TYR A 125 11.90 -18.80 13.37
CA TYR A 125 12.88 -19.64 12.70
C TYR A 125 13.31 -19.05 11.35
N LYS A 126 14.40 -19.62 10.81
CA LYS A 126 14.96 -19.33 9.49
C LYS A 126 14.85 -20.55 8.58
N ILE A 127 14.58 -20.32 7.30
CA ILE A 127 14.67 -21.33 6.25
C ILE A 127 15.72 -20.88 5.24
N SER A 128 16.74 -21.71 4.98
CA SER A 128 17.83 -21.41 4.02
C SER A 128 17.85 -22.38 2.84
N ARG A 129 18.22 -21.87 1.66
CA ARG A 129 18.49 -22.65 0.44
C ARG A 129 19.66 -22.05 -0.36
N SER A 130 19.62 -22.16 -1.69
CA SER A 130 20.57 -21.53 -2.59
C SER A 130 20.35 -20.03 -2.67
N TRP A 131 21.33 -19.33 -3.24
CA TRP A 131 21.14 -17.97 -3.74
C TRP A 131 19.87 -17.89 -4.60
N GLY A 132 19.12 -16.80 -4.46
CA GLY A 132 17.83 -16.58 -5.09
C GLY A 132 16.63 -16.91 -4.21
N PHE A 133 16.80 -17.75 -3.20
CA PHE A 133 15.70 -18.11 -2.30
C PHE A 133 15.32 -16.92 -1.42
N GLY A 134 14.04 -16.56 -1.43
CA GLY A 134 13.55 -15.33 -0.79
C GLY A 134 13.46 -14.15 -1.75
N HIS A 135 13.64 -14.37 -3.07
CA HIS A 135 13.49 -13.32 -4.08
C HIS A 135 12.15 -12.60 -3.98
N ASP A 136 11.06 -13.37 -3.85
CA ASP A 136 9.72 -12.85 -3.60
C ASP A 136 8.99 -13.78 -2.63
N VAL A 137 8.13 -13.22 -1.78
CA VAL A 137 7.42 -13.94 -0.71
C VAL A 137 5.98 -13.46 -0.61
N ALA A 138 5.05 -14.40 -0.36
CA ALA A 138 3.66 -14.07 -0.05
C ALA A 138 3.09 -15.03 0.98
N THR A 139 2.06 -14.59 1.70
CA THR A 139 1.43 -15.38 2.78
C THR A 139 -0.11 -15.36 2.70
N SER A 140 -0.73 -16.47 3.10
CA SER A 140 -2.18 -16.57 3.30
C SER A 140 -2.47 -17.49 4.48
N GLY A 141 -2.93 -16.89 5.59
CA GLY A 141 -3.12 -17.61 6.85
C GLY A 141 -1.79 -18.17 7.37
N THR A 142 -1.69 -19.49 7.50
CA THR A 142 -0.49 -20.19 7.95
C THR A 142 0.38 -20.69 6.79
N LEU A 143 0.10 -20.30 5.54
CA LEU A 143 0.88 -20.74 4.39
C LEU A 143 1.79 -19.63 3.88
N ALA A 144 3.02 -19.99 3.54
CA ALA A 144 3.95 -19.12 2.82
C ALA A 144 4.34 -19.71 1.47
N ILE A 145 4.44 -18.85 0.47
CA ILE A 145 5.04 -19.16 -0.82
C ILE A 145 6.32 -18.35 -1.00
N VAL A 146 7.40 -19.01 -1.41
CA VAL A 146 8.74 -18.40 -1.54
C VAL A 146 9.33 -18.72 -2.90
N GLY A 147 9.71 -17.68 -3.64
CA GLY A 147 10.39 -17.77 -4.93
C GLY A 147 11.90 -18.03 -4.82
N ASN A 148 12.42 -18.79 -5.77
CA ASN A 148 13.85 -19.02 -6.01
C ASN A 148 14.12 -19.08 -7.52
N PRO A 149 14.00 -17.96 -8.25
CA PRO A 149 14.12 -17.93 -9.71
C PRO A 149 15.50 -18.33 -10.22
N GLU A 150 16.56 -18.18 -9.41
CA GLU A 150 17.95 -18.53 -9.77
C GLU A 150 18.27 -20.03 -9.59
N GLU A 151 17.29 -20.85 -9.19
CA GLU A 151 17.53 -22.27 -8.96
C GLU A 151 17.88 -23.05 -10.23
N THR A 152 18.95 -23.85 -10.16
CA THR A 152 19.35 -24.75 -11.25
C THR A 152 18.59 -26.07 -11.19
N LEU A 153 17.83 -26.39 -12.25
CA LEU A 153 17.06 -27.64 -12.35
C LEU A 153 17.55 -28.50 -13.52
N GLY A 154 18.02 -29.72 -13.22
CA GLY A 154 18.45 -30.66 -14.25
C GLY A 154 19.58 -30.13 -15.16
N GLY A 155 20.49 -29.33 -14.58
CA GLY A 155 21.61 -28.70 -15.31
C GLY A 155 21.27 -27.39 -16.02
N LYS A 156 20.03 -26.89 -15.90
CA LYS A 156 19.58 -25.64 -16.52
C LYS A 156 19.61 -24.53 -15.47
N THR A 157 20.51 -23.58 -15.64
CA THR A 157 20.70 -22.44 -14.74
C THR A 157 19.49 -21.50 -14.79
N ASN A 158 19.15 -20.89 -13.66
CA ASN A 158 18.01 -19.96 -13.53
C ASN A 158 16.69 -20.52 -14.07
N ALA A 159 16.51 -21.84 -14.01
CA ALA A 159 15.23 -22.47 -14.36
C ALA A 159 14.15 -22.12 -13.33
N GLY A 160 14.56 -21.91 -12.09
CA GLY A 160 13.73 -21.44 -10.99
C GLY A 160 12.89 -22.51 -10.32
N ALA A 161 12.55 -22.28 -9.06
CA ALA A 161 11.60 -23.07 -8.30
C ALA A 161 10.83 -22.20 -7.30
N VAL A 162 9.68 -22.72 -6.85
CA VAL A 162 8.89 -22.10 -5.79
C VAL A 162 8.62 -23.12 -4.70
N TYR A 163 8.59 -22.66 -3.46
CA TYR A 163 8.41 -23.51 -2.29
C TYR A 163 7.19 -23.06 -1.49
N LEU A 164 6.33 -24.02 -1.14
CA LEU A 164 5.21 -23.80 -0.24
C LEU A 164 5.55 -24.35 1.15
N PHE A 165 5.35 -23.55 2.18
CA PHE A 165 5.62 -23.90 3.57
C PHE A 165 4.39 -23.73 4.44
N ASP A 166 4.30 -24.57 5.47
CA ASP A 166 3.45 -24.34 6.63
C ASP A 166 4.23 -23.51 7.66
N LEU A 167 3.75 -22.29 7.92
CA LEU A 167 4.38 -21.33 8.82
C LEU A 167 4.28 -21.74 10.30
N SER A 168 3.34 -22.60 10.66
CA SER A 168 3.21 -23.05 12.06
C SER A 168 4.31 -24.05 12.45
N THR A 169 4.84 -24.80 11.47
CA THR A 169 5.82 -25.87 11.69
C THR A 169 7.16 -25.62 10.99
N GLY A 170 7.22 -24.69 10.04
CA GLY A 170 8.35 -24.50 9.13
C GLY A 170 8.48 -25.63 8.09
N GLN A 171 7.51 -26.54 8.00
CA GLN A 171 7.59 -27.69 7.09
C GLN A 171 7.36 -27.26 5.64
N GLN A 172 8.24 -27.72 4.74
CA GLN A 172 7.98 -27.63 3.30
C GLN A 172 6.87 -28.59 2.90
N LEU A 173 5.77 -28.05 2.37
CA LEU A 173 4.64 -28.82 1.85
C LEU A 173 4.90 -29.26 0.41
N PHE A 174 5.31 -28.33 -0.45
CA PHE A 174 5.53 -28.59 -1.87
C PHE A 174 6.75 -27.83 -2.41
N LYS A 175 7.37 -28.42 -3.42
CA LYS A 175 8.29 -27.74 -4.34
C LYS A 175 7.64 -27.71 -5.72
N LEU A 176 7.31 -26.52 -6.17
CA LEU A 176 6.69 -26.25 -7.46
C LEU A 176 7.78 -25.88 -8.47
N LYS A 177 7.63 -26.36 -9.70
CA LYS A 177 8.56 -26.12 -10.81
C LYS A 177 7.83 -26.13 -12.14
N ALA A 178 8.42 -25.52 -13.15
CA ALA A 178 7.99 -25.69 -14.53
C ALA A 178 8.01 -27.19 -14.92
N ALA A 179 7.05 -27.61 -15.75
CA ALA A 179 7.00 -28.99 -16.25
C ALA A 179 8.20 -29.29 -17.16
N ASN A 180 8.62 -28.29 -17.94
CA ASN A 180 9.75 -28.33 -18.86
C ASN A 180 10.67 -27.15 -18.55
N PRO A 181 11.48 -27.21 -17.47
CA PRO A 181 12.38 -26.10 -17.15
C PRO A 181 13.35 -25.85 -18.32
N MET A 182 13.62 -24.59 -18.64
CA MET A 182 14.66 -24.13 -19.56
C MET A 182 15.67 -23.23 -18.82
N VAL A 183 16.75 -22.85 -19.50
CA VAL A 183 17.72 -21.90 -18.96
C VAL A 183 17.05 -20.52 -18.94
N ASP A 184 17.20 -19.80 -17.83
CA ASP A 184 16.66 -18.45 -17.63
C ASP A 184 15.12 -18.34 -17.67
N ASP A 185 14.38 -19.42 -17.40
CA ASP A 185 12.90 -19.36 -17.22
C ASP A 185 12.48 -18.49 -16.02
N GLU A 186 13.35 -18.42 -15.01
CA GLU A 186 13.14 -17.68 -13.76
C GLU A 186 11.82 -18.04 -13.06
N PHE A 187 11.46 -19.32 -13.00
CA PHE A 187 10.24 -19.76 -12.34
C PHE A 187 10.23 -19.38 -10.86
N GLY A 188 9.25 -18.56 -10.45
CA GLY A 188 9.21 -17.99 -9.11
C GLY A 188 9.76 -16.57 -9.00
N ARG A 189 9.90 -15.85 -10.12
CA ARG A 189 10.30 -14.44 -10.14
C ARG A 189 9.33 -13.55 -9.36
N SER A 190 8.04 -13.84 -9.48
CA SER A 190 6.98 -13.23 -8.69
C SER A 190 6.05 -14.32 -8.15
N VAL A 191 5.56 -14.15 -6.92
CA VAL A 191 4.66 -15.10 -6.26
C VAL A 191 3.53 -14.38 -5.53
N SER A 192 2.34 -14.98 -5.52
CA SER A 192 1.24 -14.51 -4.71
C SER A 192 0.35 -15.67 -4.28
N ILE A 193 -0.28 -15.58 -3.11
CA ILE A 193 -1.09 -16.67 -2.55
C ILE A 193 -2.35 -16.10 -1.89
N HIS A 194 -3.49 -16.71 -2.17
CA HIS A 194 -4.74 -16.40 -1.48
C HIS A 194 -5.67 -17.61 -1.45
N GLY A 195 -6.13 -17.97 -0.26
CA GLY A 195 -6.99 -19.13 -0.08
C GLY A 195 -6.32 -20.40 -0.60
N THR A 196 -6.95 -21.09 -1.55
CA THR A 196 -6.43 -22.36 -2.08
C THR A 196 -5.52 -22.22 -3.32
N HIS A 197 -5.21 -20.99 -3.73
CA HIS A 197 -4.51 -20.71 -4.99
C HIS A 197 -3.17 -20.04 -4.74
N ALA A 198 -2.14 -20.55 -5.43
CA ALA A 198 -0.81 -19.96 -5.53
C ALA A 198 -0.55 -19.57 -6.98
N ILE A 199 -0.09 -18.34 -7.19
CA ILE A 199 0.26 -17.76 -8.48
C ILE A 199 1.76 -17.62 -8.55
N VAL A 200 2.35 -18.06 -9.67
CA VAL A 200 3.79 -18.03 -9.90
C VAL A 200 4.07 -17.43 -11.27
N GLY A 201 4.82 -16.32 -11.30
CA GLY A 201 5.33 -15.72 -12.52
C GLY A 201 6.66 -16.31 -12.97
N THR A 202 6.84 -16.37 -14.29
CA THR A 202 8.07 -16.76 -14.99
C THR A 202 8.35 -15.70 -16.05
N GLN A 203 9.22 -14.74 -15.76
CA GLN A 203 9.48 -13.62 -16.67
C GLN A 203 10.23 -14.05 -17.94
N GLY A 204 11.08 -15.08 -17.84
CA GLY A 204 11.93 -15.57 -18.93
C GLY A 204 11.51 -16.90 -19.55
N ASP A 205 10.27 -17.37 -19.38
CA ASP A 205 9.81 -18.62 -20.01
C ASP A 205 9.75 -18.44 -21.55
N TYR A 206 10.53 -19.26 -22.25
CA TYR A 206 10.68 -19.24 -23.70
C TYR A 206 9.57 -20.06 -24.37
N ASP A 207 8.81 -19.45 -25.28
CA ASP A 207 7.81 -20.15 -26.08
C ASP A 207 8.39 -20.55 -27.45
N PRO A 208 8.67 -21.85 -27.69
CA PRO A 208 9.20 -22.32 -28.96
C PRO A 208 8.22 -22.18 -30.13
N SER A 209 6.92 -21.96 -29.87
CA SER A 209 5.92 -21.78 -30.93
C SER A 209 5.98 -20.40 -31.59
N ASN A 210 6.52 -19.40 -30.88
CA ASN A 210 6.70 -18.04 -31.37
C ASN A 210 8.18 -17.58 -31.38
N GLY A 211 9.08 -18.37 -30.78
CA GLY A 211 10.51 -18.12 -30.77
C GLY A 211 10.96 -17.01 -29.82
N THR A 212 10.17 -16.69 -28.78
CA THR A 212 10.41 -15.54 -27.91
C THR A 212 10.26 -15.85 -26.42
N PHE A 213 10.94 -15.06 -25.59
CA PHE A 213 10.70 -15.01 -24.15
C PHE A 213 9.44 -14.18 -23.91
N CYS A 214 8.31 -14.85 -23.74
CA CYS A 214 7.02 -14.17 -23.65
C CYS A 214 6.51 -13.98 -22.21
N GLY A 215 7.19 -14.61 -21.25
CA GLY A 215 6.75 -14.66 -19.88
C GLY A 215 5.44 -15.44 -19.71
N HIS A 216 5.28 -16.09 -18.58
CA HIS A 216 4.11 -16.91 -18.29
C HIS A 216 3.74 -16.83 -16.81
N VAL A 217 2.51 -17.23 -16.51
CA VAL A 217 2.04 -17.34 -15.13
C VAL A 217 1.38 -18.70 -14.92
N HIS A 218 1.66 -19.31 -13.79
CA HIS A 218 1.16 -20.62 -13.43
C HIS A 218 0.33 -20.54 -12.16
N VAL A 219 -0.86 -21.16 -12.19
CA VAL A 219 -1.76 -21.25 -11.05
C VAL A 219 -1.67 -22.66 -10.46
N PHE A 220 -1.42 -22.77 -9.16
CA PHE A 220 -1.31 -24.03 -8.43
C PHE A 220 -2.35 -24.11 -7.31
N ASN A 221 -2.80 -25.34 -7.05
CA ASN A 221 -3.60 -25.65 -5.88
C ASN A 221 -2.68 -25.92 -4.69
N VAL A 222 -2.79 -25.11 -3.63
CA VAL A 222 -1.89 -25.14 -2.47
C VAL A 222 -2.00 -26.42 -1.64
N ASN A 223 -3.14 -27.12 -1.71
CA ASN A 223 -3.38 -28.36 -0.94
C ASN A 223 -2.80 -29.61 -1.62
N THR A 224 -2.59 -29.56 -2.94
CA THR A 224 -2.15 -30.72 -3.73
C THR A 224 -0.82 -30.49 -4.46
N GLY A 225 -0.33 -29.25 -4.52
CA GLY A 225 0.84 -28.86 -5.29
C GLY A 225 0.68 -29.01 -6.81
N LYS A 226 -0.54 -29.30 -7.30
CA LYS A 226 -0.81 -29.50 -8.73
C LYS A 226 -1.06 -28.18 -9.43
N ARG A 227 -0.51 -28.02 -10.62
CA ARG A 227 -0.82 -26.90 -11.51
C ARG A 227 -2.27 -27.05 -11.99
N LEU A 228 -3.08 -26.02 -11.76
CA LEU A 228 -4.44 -25.91 -12.27
C LEU A 228 -4.39 -25.45 -13.72
N TYR A 229 -3.82 -24.26 -13.97
CA TYR A 229 -3.78 -23.66 -15.31
C TYR A 229 -2.45 -22.93 -15.57
N LYS A 230 -2.14 -22.69 -16.84
CA LYS A 230 -1.11 -21.74 -17.31
C LYS A 230 -1.87 -20.54 -17.89
N LEU A 231 -1.65 -19.36 -17.33
CA LEU A 231 -2.24 -18.13 -17.85
C LEU A 231 -1.38 -17.62 -19.00
N THR A 232 -2.06 -17.19 -20.05
CA THR A 232 -1.49 -16.54 -21.22
C THR A 232 -2.27 -15.26 -21.46
N LYS A 233 -1.63 -14.23 -22.00
CA LYS A 233 -2.33 -13.06 -22.52
C LYS A 233 -2.82 -13.30 -23.94
N SER A 234 -3.93 -12.67 -24.30
CA SER A 234 -4.38 -12.56 -25.68
C SER A 234 -3.40 -11.66 -26.43
N VAL A 235 -2.48 -12.24 -27.20
CA VAL A 235 -1.50 -11.49 -27.99
C VAL A 235 -2.10 -11.03 -29.31
N ALA A 236 -1.88 -9.77 -29.69
CA ALA A 236 -2.08 -9.36 -31.08
C ALA A 236 -0.99 -10.01 -31.97
N PRO A 237 -1.26 -10.29 -33.26
CA PRO A 237 -0.23 -10.82 -34.16
C PRO A 237 1.00 -9.89 -34.21
N GLY A 238 2.16 -10.38 -33.75
CA GLY A 238 3.43 -9.65 -33.77
C GLY A 238 3.89 -9.08 -32.41
N GLU A 239 3.13 -9.25 -31.34
CA GLU A 239 3.55 -8.83 -29.99
C GLU A 239 4.45 -9.87 -29.31
N ILE A 240 5.60 -9.42 -28.84
CA ILE A 240 6.54 -10.18 -28.00
C ILE A 240 6.03 -10.11 -26.56
N GLY A 241 6.16 -11.17 -25.75
CA GLY A 241 5.65 -11.15 -24.38
C GLY A 241 6.61 -10.41 -23.43
N ASN A 242 6.38 -9.11 -23.35
CA ASN A 242 7.27 -8.15 -22.70
C ASN A 242 7.18 -8.21 -21.16
N GLU A 243 7.83 -9.20 -20.57
CA GLU A 243 7.91 -9.41 -19.12
C GLU A 243 6.56 -9.76 -18.45
N PHE A 244 5.66 -10.44 -19.17
CA PHE A 244 4.40 -10.92 -18.59
C PHE A 244 4.68 -11.87 -17.41
N GLY A 245 4.11 -11.58 -16.25
CA GLY A 245 4.40 -12.31 -15.00
C GLY A 245 5.53 -11.69 -14.16
N SER A 246 6.03 -10.51 -14.52
CA SER A 246 7.00 -9.75 -13.69
C SER A 246 6.41 -9.36 -12.32
N ALA A 247 5.10 -9.14 -12.25
CA ALA A 247 4.34 -8.95 -11.01
C ALA A 247 3.02 -9.74 -11.06
N VAL A 248 2.62 -10.33 -9.94
CA VAL A 248 1.36 -11.05 -9.80
C VAL A 248 0.67 -10.70 -8.49
N ALA A 249 -0.66 -10.56 -8.53
CA ALA A 249 -1.46 -10.35 -7.33
C ALA A 249 -2.75 -11.19 -7.41
N ILE A 250 -3.15 -11.80 -6.29
CA ILE A 250 -4.40 -12.57 -6.19
C ILE A 250 -5.19 -12.17 -4.95
N ARG A 251 -6.50 -11.97 -5.14
CA ARG A 251 -7.46 -11.75 -4.05
C ARG A 251 -8.83 -12.20 -4.52
N ALA A 252 -9.50 -12.98 -3.68
CA ALA A 252 -10.83 -13.51 -3.97
C ALA A 252 -10.92 -14.17 -5.37
N ASN A 253 -11.66 -13.55 -6.28
CA ASN A 253 -11.96 -14.05 -7.62
C ASN A 253 -11.17 -13.37 -8.75
N ARG A 254 -10.13 -12.60 -8.44
CA ARG A 254 -9.31 -11.90 -9.43
C ARG A 254 -7.82 -12.25 -9.27
N ILE A 255 -7.17 -12.44 -10.41
CA ILE A 255 -5.71 -12.46 -10.54
C ILE A 255 -5.32 -11.30 -11.45
N LEU A 256 -4.33 -10.51 -11.02
CA LEU A 256 -3.71 -9.48 -11.84
C LEU A 256 -2.29 -9.91 -12.21
N VAL A 257 -1.91 -9.69 -13.46
CA VAL A 257 -0.58 -10.01 -13.99
C VAL A 257 0.01 -8.79 -14.69
N GLY A 258 1.17 -8.34 -14.23
CA GLY A 258 1.92 -7.24 -14.83
C GLY A 258 2.76 -7.69 -16.01
N ALA A 259 2.84 -6.83 -17.02
CA ALA A 259 3.74 -6.90 -18.16
C ALA A 259 4.36 -5.50 -18.36
N PRO A 260 5.30 -5.09 -17.51
CA PRO A 260 5.80 -3.71 -17.47
C PRO A 260 6.58 -3.28 -18.71
N ALA A 261 7.07 -4.22 -19.51
CA ALA A 261 7.73 -3.89 -20.77
C ALA A 261 6.75 -3.90 -21.96
N GLU A 262 5.43 -4.01 -21.74
CA GLU A 262 4.43 -4.13 -22.82
C GLU A 262 4.59 -3.02 -23.85
N PHE A 263 4.84 -3.44 -25.09
CA PHE A 263 5.04 -2.56 -26.23
C PHE A 263 3.71 -2.17 -26.84
N GLU A 264 3.47 -0.87 -26.96
CA GLU A 264 2.36 -0.30 -27.72
C GLU A 264 2.86 0.29 -29.05
N PRO A 265 2.25 -0.06 -30.20
CA PRO A 265 2.64 0.47 -31.51
C PRO A 265 2.69 2.00 -31.53
N PHE A 266 3.75 2.55 -32.13
CA PHE A 266 4.02 4.00 -32.23
C PHE A 266 4.26 4.74 -30.91
N VAL A 267 4.13 4.05 -29.78
CA VAL A 267 4.45 4.58 -28.46
C VAL A 267 5.78 4.01 -28.01
N GLY A 268 5.86 2.72 -27.70
CA GLY A 268 7.03 2.08 -27.09
C GLY A 268 6.63 1.17 -25.93
N ASN A 269 7.60 0.77 -25.10
CA ASN A 269 7.33 -0.01 -23.89
C ASN A 269 6.68 0.91 -22.84
N VAL A 270 5.37 0.75 -22.63
CA VAL A 270 4.57 1.55 -21.67
C VAL A 270 3.98 0.72 -20.55
N GLY A 271 3.97 -0.60 -20.71
CA GLY A 271 3.48 -1.54 -19.70
C GLY A 271 1.97 -1.76 -19.76
N ALA A 272 1.55 -2.89 -19.18
CA ALA A 272 0.15 -3.29 -19.06
C ALA A 272 -0.09 -4.19 -17.85
N VAL A 273 -1.35 -4.28 -17.43
CA VAL A 273 -1.82 -5.26 -16.46
C VAL A 273 -2.99 -6.05 -17.04
N TYR A 274 -2.96 -7.37 -16.90
CA TYR A 274 -4.01 -8.27 -17.36
C TYR A 274 -4.80 -8.80 -16.17
N VAL A 275 -6.12 -8.90 -16.32
CA VAL A 275 -7.06 -9.33 -15.29
C VAL A 275 -7.63 -10.68 -15.68
N TYR A 276 -7.56 -11.64 -14.75
CA TYR A 276 -8.07 -13.00 -14.94
C TYR A 276 -9.06 -13.37 -13.84
N ASP A 277 -9.98 -14.27 -14.19
CA ASP A 277 -10.83 -14.95 -13.22
C ASP A 277 -10.03 -16.07 -12.53
N THR A 278 -10.02 -16.06 -11.19
CA THR A 278 -9.24 -17.03 -10.40
C THR A 278 -9.68 -18.47 -10.60
N THR A 279 -10.98 -18.71 -10.82
CA THR A 279 -11.54 -20.07 -10.85
C THR A 279 -11.32 -20.74 -12.20
N SER A 280 -11.62 -20.01 -13.28
CA SER A 280 -11.57 -20.52 -14.65
C SER A 280 -10.20 -20.28 -15.32
N GLY A 281 -9.40 -19.33 -14.82
CA GLY A 281 -8.19 -18.87 -15.49
C GLY A 281 -8.47 -18.07 -16.77
N GLN A 282 -9.71 -17.67 -17.03
CA GLN A 282 -10.08 -16.89 -18.20
C GLN A 282 -9.57 -15.45 -18.07
N GLU A 283 -8.99 -14.92 -19.15
CA GLU A 283 -8.72 -13.49 -19.25
C GLU A 283 -10.04 -12.70 -19.32
N LEU A 284 -10.21 -11.75 -18.40
CA LEU A 284 -11.36 -10.83 -18.34
C LEU A 284 -11.05 -9.50 -19.06
N GLY A 285 -9.76 -9.19 -19.20
CA GLY A 285 -9.24 -8.20 -20.13
C GLY A 285 -8.02 -7.47 -19.59
N ARG A 286 -7.75 -6.29 -20.14
CA ARG A 286 -6.50 -5.56 -19.96
C ARG A 286 -6.72 -4.15 -19.40
N ILE A 287 -5.82 -3.71 -18.55
CA ILE A 287 -5.61 -2.33 -18.10
C ILE A 287 -4.34 -1.84 -18.80
N ALA A 288 -4.51 -0.93 -19.76
CA ALA A 288 -3.40 -0.30 -20.46
C ALA A 288 -2.83 0.84 -19.61
N SER A 289 -1.54 1.14 -19.78
CA SER A 289 -0.95 2.36 -19.23
C SER A 289 -1.77 3.58 -19.68
N PRO A 290 -2.17 4.48 -18.77
CA PRO A 290 -2.89 5.70 -19.13
C PRO A 290 -2.01 6.73 -19.83
N HIS A 291 -0.70 6.50 -19.90
CA HIS A 291 0.29 7.40 -20.50
C HIS A 291 0.80 6.90 -21.84
N SER A 292 1.10 7.85 -22.73
CA SER A 292 1.77 7.62 -24.01
C SER A 292 3.29 7.80 -23.91
N ASP A 293 3.85 7.80 -22.70
CA ASP A 293 5.25 8.14 -22.49
C ASP A 293 6.11 6.88 -22.56
N ILE A 294 7.11 6.93 -23.44
CA ILE A 294 8.06 5.82 -23.63
C ILE A 294 8.76 5.51 -22.32
N GLY A 295 8.70 4.24 -21.92
CA GLY A 295 9.47 3.73 -20.80
C GLY A 295 8.78 3.83 -19.45
N GLY A 296 7.49 4.19 -19.39
CA GLY A 296 6.66 3.91 -18.22
C GLY A 296 6.63 2.40 -17.98
N TRP A 297 6.99 1.94 -16.78
CA TRP A 297 7.00 0.52 -16.44
C TRP A 297 5.68 0.17 -15.75
N PHE A 298 4.55 0.54 -16.38
CA PHE A 298 3.22 0.35 -15.80
C PHE A 298 2.95 -1.14 -15.54
N GLY A 299 2.56 -1.47 -14.31
CA GLY A 299 2.40 -2.86 -13.88
C GLY A 299 3.68 -3.50 -13.35
N ARG A 300 4.71 -2.71 -13.01
CA ARG A 300 5.96 -3.22 -12.41
C ARG A 300 5.72 -3.85 -11.03
N ALA A 301 4.83 -3.27 -10.24
CA ALA A 301 4.35 -3.79 -8.96
C ALA A 301 2.83 -3.62 -8.90
N ILE A 302 2.15 -4.57 -8.27
CA ILE A 302 0.69 -4.63 -8.19
C ILE A 302 0.28 -5.10 -6.80
N ALA A 303 -0.58 -4.34 -6.13
CA ALA A 303 -1.24 -4.77 -4.91
C ALA A 303 -2.76 -4.80 -5.10
N LEU A 304 -3.44 -5.79 -4.53
CA LEU A 304 -4.86 -6.05 -4.74
C LEU A 304 -5.58 -6.25 -3.41
N SER A 305 -6.57 -5.40 -3.13
CA SER A 305 -7.42 -5.50 -1.93
C SER A 305 -8.83 -5.02 -2.22
N ASN A 306 -9.84 -5.75 -1.73
CA ASN A 306 -11.26 -5.36 -1.78
C ASN A 306 -11.76 -4.90 -3.16
N GLY A 307 -11.35 -5.59 -4.23
CA GLY A 307 -11.75 -5.24 -5.60
C GLY A 307 -11.04 -4.02 -6.20
N GLN A 308 -10.09 -3.44 -5.47
CA GLN A 308 -9.25 -2.35 -5.93
C GLN A 308 -7.81 -2.82 -6.15
N ALA A 309 -7.16 -2.29 -7.18
CA ALA A 309 -5.77 -2.54 -7.48
C ALA A 309 -4.95 -1.25 -7.43
N LEU A 310 -3.83 -1.29 -6.73
CA LEU A 310 -2.79 -0.27 -6.80
C LEU A 310 -1.72 -0.76 -7.76
N ILE A 311 -1.49 -0.01 -8.83
CA ILE A 311 -0.58 -0.37 -9.92
C ILE A 311 0.50 0.71 -10.02
N SER A 312 1.76 0.31 -10.03
CA SER A 312 2.87 1.25 -10.17
C SER A 312 3.30 1.50 -11.61
N ASP A 313 3.78 2.71 -11.86
CA ASP A 313 4.54 3.11 -13.03
C ASP A 313 5.76 3.96 -12.59
N PRO A 314 6.87 3.31 -12.23
CA PRO A 314 8.00 3.99 -11.58
C PRO A 314 8.79 4.92 -12.50
N LYS A 315 8.61 4.83 -13.83
CA LYS A 315 9.51 5.47 -14.81
C LYS A 315 8.82 6.45 -15.77
N SER A 316 7.52 6.73 -15.61
CA SER A 316 6.85 7.83 -16.33
C SER A 316 7.62 9.16 -16.14
N PRO A 317 8.30 9.74 -17.14
CA PRO A 317 9.03 11.00 -16.97
C PRO A 317 8.02 12.16 -16.83
N PRO A 318 8.26 13.17 -15.98
CA PRO A 318 9.46 13.43 -15.17
C PRO A 318 9.43 12.81 -13.76
N VAL A 319 8.37 12.10 -13.35
CA VAL A 319 8.17 11.56 -11.99
C VAL A 319 7.37 10.26 -12.00
N GLY A 320 7.75 9.27 -11.20
CA GLY A 320 6.99 8.02 -11.08
C GLY A 320 5.55 8.23 -10.58
N HIS A 321 4.67 7.30 -10.93
CA HIS A 321 3.24 7.32 -10.61
C HIS A 321 2.77 6.02 -9.96
N VAL A 322 1.68 6.12 -9.19
CA VAL A 322 0.82 5.00 -8.82
C VAL A 322 -0.62 5.29 -9.19
N PHE A 323 -1.35 4.25 -9.56
CA PHE A 323 -2.74 4.33 -9.99
C PHE A 323 -3.59 3.37 -9.19
N LEU A 324 -4.72 3.86 -8.69
CA LEU A 324 -5.75 3.04 -8.08
C LEU A 324 -6.83 2.76 -9.12
N TYR A 325 -7.16 1.50 -9.30
CA TYR A 325 -8.22 1.04 -10.22
C TYR A 325 -9.30 0.27 -9.48
N ASP A 326 -10.54 0.42 -9.94
CA ASP A 326 -11.59 -0.56 -9.69
C ASP A 326 -11.37 -1.73 -10.65
N VAL A 327 -11.16 -2.93 -10.12
CA VAL A 327 -10.73 -4.09 -10.92
C VAL A 327 -11.85 -4.65 -11.79
N GLU A 328 -13.10 -4.51 -11.37
CA GLU A 328 -14.26 -5.02 -12.11
C GLU A 328 -14.52 -4.19 -13.36
N THR A 329 -14.61 -2.87 -13.17
CA THR A 329 -14.87 -1.91 -14.24
C THR A 329 -13.61 -1.52 -15.00
N ARG A 330 -12.42 -1.81 -14.44
CA ARG A 330 -11.10 -1.37 -14.93
C ARG A 330 -10.98 0.14 -15.06
N GLN A 331 -11.77 0.89 -14.29
CA GLN A 331 -11.72 2.34 -14.29
C GLN A 331 -10.66 2.83 -13.32
N GLU A 332 -9.87 3.80 -13.78
CA GLU A 332 -8.98 4.57 -12.92
C GLU A 332 -9.84 5.34 -11.91
N LEU A 333 -9.65 5.03 -10.64
CA LEU A 333 -10.26 5.74 -9.53
C LEU A 333 -9.42 6.96 -9.13
N LEU A 334 -8.10 6.80 -9.20
CA LEU A 334 -7.16 7.81 -8.76
C LEU A 334 -5.78 7.58 -9.37
N ARG A 335 -5.04 8.69 -9.52
CA ARG A 335 -3.62 8.71 -9.86
C ARG A 335 -2.87 9.63 -8.91
N ILE A 336 -1.68 9.21 -8.51
CA ILE A 336 -0.77 9.99 -7.68
C ILE A 336 0.62 9.92 -8.27
N ASN A 337 1.29 11.06 -8.35
CA ASN A 337 2.70 11.14 -8.71
C ASN A 337 3.60 11.46 -7.52
N ALA A 338 4.91 11.27 -7.71
CA ALA A 338 5.92 11.50 -6.66
C ALA A 338 5.81 12.89 -6.00
N THR A 339 5.61 13.96 -6.78
CA THR A 339 5.58 15.33 -6.24
C THR A 339 4.34 15.62 -5.41
N GLN A 340 3.20 14.98 -5.71
CA GLN A 340 2.00 15.05 -4.87
C GLN A 340 2.22 14.40 -3.49
N LEU A 341 3.16 13.48 -3.36
CA LEU A 341 3.56 12.86 -2.09
C LEU A 341 4.77 13.54 -1.43
N GLY A 342 5.24 14.66 -1.99
CA GLY A 342 6.39 15.40 -1.48
C GLY A 342 7.75 14.82 -1.89
N SER A 343 7.78 13.79 -2.73
CA SER A 343 9.02 13.24 -3.29
C SER A 343 9.57 14.17 -4.38
N PRO A 344 10.89 14.43 -4.40
CA PRO A 344 11.53 15.22 -5.45
C PRO A 344 11.61 14.47 -6.79
N GLY A 345 11.26 13.18 -6.84
CA GLY A 345 11.20 12.41 -8.08
C GLY A 345 12.56 11.98 -8.62
N ASN A 346 13.54 11.80 -7.74
CA ASN A 346 14.93 11.48 -8.11
C ASN A 346 15.16 10.03 -8.56
N GLY A 347 14.10 9.23 -8.70
CA GLY A 347 14.15 7.81 -9.08
C GLY A 347 13.74 6.89 -7.92
N GLY A 348 13.35 5.64 -8.20
CA GLY A 348 13.02 4.67 -7.15
C GLY A 348 11.60 4.75 -6.57
N PHE A 349 10.86 5.83 -6.86
CA PHE A 349 9.44 5.97 -6.54
C PHE A 349 8.59 4.86 -7.18
N ALA A 350 7.67 4.29 -6.40
CA ALA A 350 6.72 3.26 -6.81
C ALA A 350 7.38 1.99 -7.40
N SER A 351 8.58 1.66 -6.93
CA SER A 351 9.26 0.40 -7.28
C SER A 351 8.56 -0.84 -6.70
N ASP A 352 7.85 -0.66 -5.60
CA ASP A 352 7.00 -1.65 -4.93
C ASP A 352 5.80 -0.94 -4.29
N VAL A 353 4.70 -1.67 -4.12
CA VAL A 353 3.45 -1.13 -3.57
C VAL A 353 2.75 -2.17 -2.71
N ALA A 354 2.09 -1.70 -1.63
CA ALA A 354 1.18 -2.51 -0.84
C ALA A 354 -0.18 -1.83 -0.74
N LEU A 355 -1.25 -2.62 -0.68
CA LEU A 355 -2.63 -2.14 -0.54
C LEU A 355 -3.40 -3.07 0.38
N TYR A 356 -4.02 -2.52 1.40
CA TYR A 356 -4.85 -3.25 2.34
C TYR A 356 -5.94 -2.34 2.89
N ASN A 357 -7.21 -2.71 2.73
CA ASN A 357 -8.36 -1.98 3.23
C ASN A 357 -8.32 -0.45 2.96
N GLY A 358 -8.04 -0.08 1.70
CA GLY A 358 -7.96 1.32 1.28
C GLY A 358 -6.72 2.05 1.77
N ARG A 359 -5.84 1.45 2.58
CA ARG A 359 -4.51 2.01 2.87
C ARG A 359 -3.50 1.47 1.89
N ALA A 360 -2.55 2.31 1.53
CA ALA A 360 -1.48 1.97 0.62
C ALA A 360 -0.12 2.43 1.12
N LEU A 361 0.89 1.63 0.79
CA LEU A 361 2.28 2.02 0.88
C LEU A 361 2.84 2.12 -0.53
N VAL A 362 3.56 3.22 -0.78
CA VAL A 362 4.29 3.44 -2.02
C VAL A 362 5.76 3.61 -1.67
N SER A 363 6.61 2.76 -2.23
CA SER A 363 8.05 2.87 -2.00
C SER A 363 8.66 4.10 -2.68
N ASP A 364 9.77 4.57 -2.14
CA ASP A 364 10.65 5.55 -2.79
C ASP A 364 12.11 5.32 -2.40
N GLN A 365 12.84 4.50 -3.17
CA GLN A 365 14.18 4.04 -2.78
C GLN A 365 15.28 5.12 -2.83
N ASP A 366 15.03 6.28 -3.46
CA ASP A 366 16.02 7.36 -3.62
C ASP A 366 15.36 8.74 -3.43
N TYR A 367 14.68 8.88 -2.30
CA TYR A 367 13.85 10.03 -1.97
C TYR A 367 14.63 11.34 -1.95
N ASP A 368 15.90 11.39 -1.55
CA ASP A 368 16.67 12.65 -1.48
C ASP A 368 17.72 12.81 -2.61
N GLY A 369 17.85 11.82 -3.50
CA GLY A 369 18.88 11.78 -4.55
C GLY A 369 20.27 11.35 -4.08
N ASN A 370 20.43 10.94 -2.81
CA ASN A 370 21.66 10.42 -2.22
C ASN A 370 21.52 8.94 -1.81
N SER A 371 20.60 8.20 -2.41
CA SER A 371 20.26 6.81 -2.07
C SER A 371 19.74 6.64 -0.65
N ILE A 372 19.09 7.68 -0.10
CA ILE A 372 18.28 7.61 1.12
C ILE A 372 16.84 7.35 0.67
N GLY A 373 16.30 6.21 1.06
CA GLY A 373 14.95 5.81 0.69
C GLY A 373 13.89 6.21 1.71
N ALA A 374 12.64 6.14 1.25
CA ALA A 374 11.42 6.49 1.95
C ALA A 374 10.24 5.57 1.58
N VAL A 375 9.15 5.68 2.34
CA VAL A 375 7.85 5.09 2.02
C VAL A 375 6.75 6.09 2.32
N HIS A 376 5.79 6.19 1.42
CA HIS A 376 4.62 7.05 1.57
C HIS A 376 3.40 6.22 1.96
N ALA A 377 2.79 6.54 3.10
CA ALA A 377 1.51 5.96 3.49
C ALA A 377 0.37 6.84 3.00
N VAL A 378 -0.51 6.26 2.19
CA VAL A 378 -1.63 6.93 1.55
C VAL A 378 -2.92 6.24 1.94
N LEU A 379 -3.94 7.02 2.29
CA LEU A 379 -5.30 6.50 2.43
C LEU A 379 -6.13 6.81 1.19
N PHE A 380 -6.69 5.75 0.62
CA PHE A 380 -7.71 5.68 -0.41
C PHE A 380 -9.04 5.26 0.20
N ALA A 381 -9.69 6.22 0.86
CA ALA A 381 -10.99 5.99 1.46
C ALA A 381 -12.06 6.70 0.63
N PRO A 382 -13.16 6.03 0.25
CA PRO A 382 -14.25 6.70 -0.45
C PRO A 382 -14.86 7.74 0.50
N LEU A 383 -15.31 8.86 -0.04
CA LEU A 383 -16.12 9.81 0.71
C LEU A 383 -17.41 9.11 1.16
N ILE A 384 -17.68 9.15 2.46
CA ILE A 384 -18.91 8.63 3.05
C ILE A 384 -19.64 9.72 3.83
N GLY A 385 -20.95 9.56 3.90
CA GLY A 385 -21.83 10.54 4.53
C GLY A 385 -22.20 11.70 3.61
N SER A 386 -22.93 12.65 4.18
CA SER A 386 -23.43 13.83 3.50
C SER A 386 -23.11 15.07 4.31
N ASN A 387 -22.51 16.06 3.66
CA ASN A 387 -22.29 17.36 4.25
C ASN A 387 -23.62 18.10 4.44
N TYR A 388 -23.76 18.76 5.58
CA TYR A 388 -24.87 19.65 5.92
C TYR A 388 -24.31 20.87 6.64
N CYS A 389 -25.17 21.87 6.92
CA CYS A 389 -24.71 23.13 7.53
C CYS A 389 -23.68 23.86 6.64
N THR A 390 -23.86 23.77 5.33
CA THR A 390 -22.94 24.25 4.30
C THR A 390 -23.54 25.45 3.54
N PRO A 391 -22.73 26.44 3.13
CA PRO A 391 -21.31 26.60 3.46
C PRO A 391 -21.11 27.05 4.92
N ALA A 392 -19.94 26.71 5.47
CA ALA A 392 -19.50 27.25 6.75
C ALA A 392 -19.24 28.76 6.68
N VAL A 393 -19.04 29.40 7.83
CA VAL A 393 -18.68 30.82 7.86
C VAL A 393 -17.23 31.00 7.43
N VAL A 394 -16.99 31.94 6.52
CA VAL A 394 -15.66 32.24 5.96
C VAL A 394 -14.69 32.64 7.08
N ASN A 395 -13.55 31.96 7.14
CA ASN A 395 -12.52 32.19 8.14
C ASN A 395 -11.44 33.17 7.66
N SER A 396 -10.43 33.42 8.50
CA SER A 396 -9.33 34.35 8.22
C SER A 396 -8.47 34.00 6.99
N SER A 397 -8.57 32.80 6.42
CA SER A 397 -7.94 32.45 5.14
C SER A 397 -8.72 32.93 3.90
N GLY A 398 -9.94 33.45 4.10
CA GLY A 398 -10.84 33.84 3.00
C GLY A 398 -11.70 32.70 2.46
N LEU A 399 -11.58 31.50 3.00
CA LEU A 399 -12.37 30.32 2.63
C LEU A 399 -13.22 29.80 3.82
N PRO A 400 -14.35 29.12 3.58
CA PRO A 400 -15.08 28.42 4.62
C PRO A 400 -14.40 27.08 4.94
N GLY A 401 -14.17 26.78 6.22
CA GLY A 401 -13.61 25.48 6.61
C GLY A 401 -14.55 24.33 6.24
N ARG A 402 -14.00 23.21 5.77
CA ARG A 402 -14.76 22.05 5.30
C ARG A 402 -14.38 20.79 6.08
N ILE A 403 -15.35 19.93 6.36
CA ILE A 403 -15.16 18.58 6.90
C ILE A 403 -15.62 17.52 5.89
N ALA A 404 -15.01 16.34 5.93
CA ALA A 404 -15.48 15.17 5.19
C ALA A 404 -15.20 13.90 5.99
N GLY A 405 -16.05 12.90 5.81
CA GLY A 405 -15.87 11.55 6.32
C GLY A 405 -15.43 10.62 5.19
N HIS A 406 -14.51 9.71 5.47
CA HIS A 406 -14.01 8.74 4.50
C HIS A 406 -13.95 7.35 5.14
N GLY A 407 -14.18 6.30 4.33
CA GLY A 407 -13.93 4.92 4.74
C GLY A 407 -15.13 4.01 4.49
N SER A 408 -15.52 3.22 5.49
CA SER A 408 -16.66 2.28 5.39
C SER A 408 -17.88 2.81 6.13
N VAL A 409 -19.05 2.59 5.55
CA VAL A 409 -20.33 2.77 6.26
C VAL A 409 -20.66 1.58 7.15
N VAL A 410 -19.95 0.44 7.04
CA VAL A 410 -20.16 -0.71 7.92
C VAL A 410 -19.41 -0.46 9.23
N ALA A 411 -20.13 -0.33 10.35
CA ALA A 411 -19.52 0.06 11.62
C ALA A 411 -18.44 -0.93 12.10
N LEU A 412 -18.64 -2.23 11.84
CA LEU A 412 -17.72 -3.30 12.23
C LEU A 412 -16.38 -3.26 11.49
N ASP A 413 -16.29 -2.57 10.34
CA ASP A 413 -15.02 -2.42 9.64
C ASP A 413 -14.06 -1.49 10.42
N ASN A 414 -14.61 -0.67 11.34
CA ASN A 414 -13.90 0.36 12.12
C ASN A 414 -12.94 1.22 11.28
N GLN A 415 -13.38 1.55 10.06
CA GLN A 415 -12.62 2.29 9.06
C GLN A 415 -13.28 3.62 8.80
N PHE A 416 -13.07 4.58 9.70
CA PHE A 416 -13.60 5.93 9.52
C PHE A 416 -12.54 7.00 9.77
N LEU A 417 -12.22 7.76 8.73
CA LEU A 417 -11.35 8.92 8.78
C LEU A 417 -12.20 10.18 8.67
N LEU A 418 -12.06 11.09 9.63
CA LEU A 418 -12.46 12.48 9.45
C LEU A 418 -11.32 13.29 8.89
N SER A 419 -11.59 14.10 7.88
CA SER A 419 -10.66 15.09 7.36
C SER A 419 -11.27 16.47 7.39
N VAL A 420 -10.45 17.49 7.63
CA VAL A 420 -10.80 18.89 7.46
C VAL A 420 -9.82 19.59 6.55
N ASP A 421 -10.33 20.53 5.76
CA ASP A 421 -9.55 21.38 4.85
C ASP A 421 -10.02 22.85 4.95
N GLN A 422 -9.27 23.74 4.30
CA GLN A 422 -9.55 25.19 4.25
C GLN A 422 -9.59 25.87 5.63
N LEU A 423 -8.88 25.33 6.62
CA LEU A 423 -8.66 26.00 7.90
C LEU A 423 -7.56 27.04 7.79
N PRO A 424 -7.52 28.07 8.65
CA PRO A 424 -6.36 28.94 8.73
C PRO A 424 -5.12 28.13 9.16
N PRO A 425 -3.96 28.27 8.50
CA PRO A 425 -2.77 27.46 8.78
C PRO A 425 -2.24 27.61 10.22
N GLY A 426 -1.76 26.52 10.82
CA GLY A 426 -1.12 26.51 12.15
C GLY A 426 -2.04 26.82 13.33
N ARG A 427 -3.37 26.75 13.15
CA ARG A 427 -4.36 27.04 14.20
C ARG A 427 -4.81 25.79 14.92
N PHE A 428 -5.06 25.93 16.22
CA PHE A 428 -5.56 24.83 17.03
C PHE A 428 -7.01 24.48 16.68
N GLY A 429 -7.33 23.19 16.63
CA GLY A 429 -8.68 22.67 16.43
C GLY A 429 -8.93 21.35 17.15
N TYR A 430 -10.18 20.93 17.18
CA TYR A 430 -10.62 19.61 17.64
C TYR A 430 -12.00 19.26 17.08
N PHE A 431 -12.30 17.96 17.01
CA PHE A 431 -13.57 17.45 16.50
C PHE A 431 -14.65 17.37 17.59
N LEU A 432 -15.88 17.60 17.17
CA LEU A 432 -17.10 17.41 17.94
C LEU A 432 -17.99 16.39 17.24
N THR A 433 -18.76 15.65 18.03
CA THR A 433 -19.61 14.58 17.51
C THR A 433 -20.94 14.49 18.25
N GLY A 434 -21.97 13.97 17.59
CA GLY A 434 -23.22 13.61 18.24
C GLY A 434 -24.26 13.02 17.28
N PRO A 435 -25.30 12.36 17.82
CA PRO A 435 -26.34 11.71 17.01
C PRO A 435 -27.37 12.70 16.46
N THR A 436 -27.41 13.94 16.97
CA THR A 436 -28.45 14.91 16.62
C THR A 436 -27.88 16.12 15.89
N GLN A 437 -28.32 16.30 14.65
CA GLN A 437 -28.05 17.50 13.86
C GLN A 437 -28.70 18.72 14.51
N GLY A 438 -28.03 19.86 14.45
CA GLY A 438 -28.53 21.12 14.95
C GLY A 438 -27.99 22.31 14.17
N PHE A 439 -28.41 23.51 14.54
CA PHE A 439 -27.83 24.75 14.06
C PHE A 439 -27.86 25.77 15.19
N ILE A 440 -26.70 26.01 15.80
CA ILE A 440 -26.53 26.98 16.89
C ILE A 440 -25.61 28.08 16.35
N PRO A 441 -26.14 29.28 16.05
CA PRO A 441 -25.32 30.36 15.53
C PRO A 441 -24.43 30.95 16.63
N ASN A 442 -23.20 31.26 16.27
CA ASN A 442 -22.21 31.99 17.09
C ASN A 442 -22.06 31.46 18.54
N PRO A 443 -21.93 30.13 18.76
CA PRO A 443 -21.90 29.57 20.10
C PRO A 443 -20.64 30.04 20.84
N GLY A 444 -20.82 30.48 22.08
CA GLY A 444 -19.71 30.95 22.92
C GLY A 444 -18.93 32.14 22.33
N GLY A 445 -19.56 32.96 21.47
CA GLY A 445 -18.91 34.08 20.80
C GLY A 445 -18.07 33.70 19.57
N SER A 446 -18.19 32.47 19.08
CA SER A 446 -17.60 32.04 17.81
C SER A 446 -18.17 32.84 16.63
N GLN A 447 -17.36 33.04 15.59
CA GLN A 447 -17.84 33.55 14.30
C GLN A 447 -18.65 32.50 13.52
N GLY A 448 -18.33 31.21 13.72
CA GLY A 448 -18.98 30.08 13.05
C GLY A 448 -20.26 29.61 13.71
N ASN A 449 -20.88 28.59 13.12
CA ASN A 449 -22.11 27.97 13.61
C ASN A 449 -21.82 26.53 14.03
N LEU A 450 -22.34 26.09 15.17
CA LEU A 450 -22.26 24.70 15.59
C LEU A 450 -23.44 23.92 15.01
N CYS A 451 -23.12 22.90 14.24
CA CYS A 451 -24.11 22.12 13.49
C CYS A 451 -24.60 20.87 14.25
N LEU A 452 -24.44 20.85 15.57
CA LEU A 452 -24.82 19.75 16.46
C LEU A 452 -25.70 20.29 17.59
N THR A 453 -26.56 19.44 18.15
CA THR A 453 -27.34 19.75 19.35
C THR A 453 -27.50 18.51 20.24
N GLY A 454 -28.14 18.67 21.40
CA GLY A 454 -28.36 17.59 22.35
C GLY A 454 -27.06 17.16 23.05
N LYS A 455 -26.79 15.85 23.06
CA LYS A 455 -25.60 15.28 23.67
C LYS A 455 -24.43 15.35 22.67
N ILE A 456 -23.44 16.20 22.97
CA ILE A 456 -22.28 16.43 22.12
C ILE A 456 -21.03 15.87 22.80
N GLY A 457 -20.35 14.95 22.11
CA GLY A 457 -19.04 14.44 22.47
C GLY A 457 -17.91 15.30 21.91
N ARG A 458 -16.73 15.18 22.52
CA ARG A 458 -15.53 15.92 22.12
C ARG A 458 -14.30 15.03 22.14
N TYR A 459 -13.53 15.07 21.05
CA TYR A 459 -12.23 14.41 20.94
C TYR A 459 -11.16 15.27 21.65
N VAL A 460 -11.14 15.24 22.98
CA VAL A 460 -10.24 16.07 23.81
C VAL A 460 -8.80 15.57 23.83
N ALA A 461 -8.57 14.29 23.54
CA ALA A 461 -7.22 13.72 23.40
C ALA A 461 -6.58 14.13 22.06
N ASP A 462 -7.40 14.44 21.05
CA ASP A 462 -6.97 14.69 19.67
C ASP A 462 -7.00 16.18 19.30
N ILE A 463 -6.53 17.04 20.20
CA ILE A 463 -6.34 18.46 19.90
C ILE A 463 -5.18 18.59 18.92
N PHE A 464 -5.43 19.24 17.78
CA PHE A 464 -4.46 19.36 16.70
C PHE A 464 -4.12 20.83 16.41
N LYS A 465 -3.04 21.04 15.64
CA LYS A 465 -2.78 22.27 14.89
C LYS A 465 -2.94 21.97 13.40
N SER A 466 -3.68 22.80 12.67
CA SER A 466 -3.80 22.66 11.22
C SER A 466 -2.43 22.74 10.55
N THR A 467 -2.25 21.98 9.48
CA THR A 467 -1.04 21.97 8.66
C THR A 467 -0.81 23.33 7.99
N SER A 468 0.33 23.47 7.30
CA SER A 468 0.62 24.64 6.46
C SER A 468 -0.39 24.82 5.32
N SER A 469 -1.02 23.73 4.85
CA SER A 469 -2.11 23.75 3.87
C SER A 469 -3.50 23.95 4.48
N GLY A 470 -3.60 24.14 5.80
CA GLY A 470 -4.88 24.36 6.46
C GLY A 470 -5.72 23.10 6.61
N SER A 471 -5.09 21.93 6.69
CA SER A 471 -5.78 20.64 6.81
C SER A 471 -5.45 19.92 8.11
N HIS A 472 -6.27 18.92 8.44
CA HIS A 472 -5.98 17.92 9.46
C HIS A 472 -6.86 16.69 9.23
N SER A 473 -6.51 15.54 9.80
CA SER A 473 -7.34 14.34 9.74
C SER A 473 -7.16 13.47 10.96
N LEU A 474 -8.21 12.75 11.33
CA LEU A 474 -8.29 11.91 12.52
C LEU A 474 -9.05 10.61 12.19
N PHE A 475 -8.41 9.47 12.43
CA PHE A 475 -9.13 8.19 12.45
C PHE A 475 -9.95 8.09 13.72
N LEU A 476 -11.19 7.64 13.58
CA LEU A 476 -12.08 7.44 14.70
C LEU A 476 -12.13 5.95 15.02
N ASP A 477 -11.99 5.64 16.30
CA ASP A 477 -12.45 4.37 16.83
C ASP A 477 -13.98 4.44 17.00
N LEU A 478 -14.70 3.77 16.11
CA LEU A 478 -16.16 3.69 16.12
C LEU A 478 -16.69 2.95 17.34
N ASP A 479 -15.84 2.18 18.05
CA ASP A 479 -16.21 1.52 19.31
C ASP A 479 -16.09 2.43 20.54
N GLN A 480 -15.36 3.54 20.43
CA GLN A 480 -15.07 4.47 21.53
C GLN A 480 -15.33 5.92 21.14
N VAL A 481 -16.43 6.18 20.41
CA VAL A 481 -16.81 7.54 20.05
C VAL A 481 -17.15 8.34 21.31
N PRO A 482 -16.53 9.52 21.54
CA PRO A 482 -16.82 10.32 22.72
C PRO A 482 -18.30 10.65 22.82
N PHE A 483 -18.90 10.41 23.99
CA PHE A 483 -20.29 10.77 24.27
C PHE A 483 -20.43 11.28 25.72
N PRO A 484 -21.37 12.20 26.01
CA PRO A 484 -21.61 12.63 27.39
C PRO A 484 -22.00 11.44 28.29
N GLY A 485 -21.08 11.08 29.20
CA GLY A 485 -21.23 9.94 30.11
C GLY A 485 -20.31 8.75 29.84
N GLY A 486 -19.51 8.76 28.76
CA GLY A 486 -18.56 7.69 28.41
C GLY A 486 -18.36 7.52 26.90
N GLY A 487 -17.50 6.59 26.48
CA GLY A 487 -17.42 6.19 25.08
C GLY A 487 -18.69 5.48 24.62
N HIS A 488 -19.05 5.62 23.35
CA HIS A 488 -20.17 4.94 22.69
C HIS A 488 -19.64 4.13 21.51
N SER A 489 -20.11 2.89 21.37
CA SER A 489 -19.84 2.05 20.19
C SER A 489 -20.98 2.23 19.19
N ILE A 490 -20.65 2.75 18.01
CA ILE A 490 -21.60 2.96 16.91
C ILE A 490 -22.00 1.59 16.35
N VAL A 491 -23.31 1.38 16.19
CA VAL A 491 -23.86 0.14 15.64
C VAL A 491 -24.63 0.40 14.35
N SER A 492 -24.86 -0.67 13.58
CA SER A 492 -25.70 -0.67 12.37
C SER A 492 -27.05 0.03 12.61
N GLY A 493 -27.41 0.94 11.70
CA GLY A 493 -28.65 1.70 11.71
C GLY A 493 -28.56 3.03 12.46
N GLU A 494 -27.46 3.32 13.16
CA GLU A 494 -27.25 4.62 13.79
C GLU A 494 -26.74 5.66 12.80
N SER A 495 -27.18 6.90 12.99
CA SER A 495 -26.65 8.08 12.30
C SER A 495 -25.85 8.94 13.26
N TRP A 496 -24.61 9.25 12.87
CA TRP A 496 -23.71 10.08 13.65
C TRP A 496 -23.21 11.25 12.82
N ASN A 497 -22.91 12.35 13.50
CA ASN A 497 -22.58 13.62 12.88
C ASN A 497 -21.31 14.19 13.48
N TRP A 498 -20.50 14.86 12.66
CA TRP A 498 -19.26 15.48 13.08
C TRP A 498 -19.10 16.88 12.51
N THR A 499 -18.48 17.75 13.31
CA THR A 499 -18.01 19.07 12.90
C THR A 499 -16.69 19.38 13.60
N CYS A 500 -15.92 20.33 13.09
CA CYS A 500 -14.65 20.73 13.68
C CYS A 500 -14.73 22.17 14.18
N TRP A 501 -14.34 22.36 15.45
CA TRP A 501 -14.06 23.68 16.00
C TRP A 501 -12.59 24.03 15.79
N TYR A 502 -12.29 25.29 15.46
CA TYR A 502 -10.91 25.76 15.33
C TYR A 502 -10.74 27.24 15.73
N ARG A 503 -9.50 27.60 16.09
CA ARG A 503 -9.10 28.99 16.34
C ARG A 503 -9.05 29.78 15.05
N ASP A 504 -9.55 31.01 15.09
CA ASP A 504 -9.61 31.91 13.94
C ASP A 504 -9.25 33.34 14.35
N ASN A 505 -9.04 34.22 13.38
CA ASN A 505 -8.64 35.61 13.60
C ASN A 505 -9.43 36.62 12.75
N ASN A 506 -10.67 36.31 12.38
CA ASN A 506 -11.54 37.18 11.59
C ASN A 506 -12.79 37.58 12.41
N PRO A 507 -13.11 38.87 12.63
CA PRO A 507 -12.33 40.08 12.35
C PRO A 507 -11.22 40.36 13.41
N GLY A 508 -11.10 39.51 14.43
CA GLY A 508 -10.07 39.52 15.46
C GLY A 508 -9.96 38.13 16.10
N SER A 509 -9.25 37.99 17.22
CA SER A 509 -9.06 36.66 17.84
C SER A 509 -10.41 36.05 18.24
N THR A 510 -10.76 34.93 17.61
CA THR A 510 -12.04 34.25 17.80
C THR A 510 -11.89 32.74 17.58
N SER A 511 -13.01 32.07 17.35
CA SER A 511 -13.07 30.70 16.87
C SER A 511 -14.13 30.57 15.78
N ASN A 512 -14.03 29.53 14.99
CA ASN A 512 -14.95 29.25 13.90
C ASN A 512 -15.19 27.73 13.81
N PHE A 513 -16.14 27.33 12.97
CA PHE A 513 -16.52 25.94 12.75
C PHE A 513 -16.44 25.62 11.26
N THR A 514 -16.21 24.35 10.95
CA THR A 514 -16.43 23.83 9.60
C THR A 514 -17.94 23.67 9.36
N ASP A 515 -18.31 23.25 8.16
CA ASP A 515 -19.60 22.57 7.98
C ASP A 515 -19.61 21.25 8.77
N ALA A 516 -20.63 20.42 8.58
CA ALA A 516 -20.75 19.15 9.28
C ALA A 516 -21.00 18.00 8.32
N VAL A 517 -20.55 16.80 8.69
CA VAL A 517 -20.79 15.57 7.93
C VAL A 517 -21.66 14.63 8.75
N SER A 518 -22.68 14.04 8.12
CA SER A 518 -23.57 13.03 8.70
C SER A 518 -23.33 11.69 8.01
N VAL A 519 -23.13 10.62 8.77
CA VAL A 519 -22.97 9.26 8.24
C VAL A 519 -24.02 8.36 8.89
N MET A 520 -24.72 7.57 8.07
CA MET A 520 -25.59 6.49 8.52
C MET A 520 -24.81 5.18 8.40
N PHE A 521 -24.55 4.52 9.52
CA PHE A 521 -23.79 3.27 9.54
C PHE A 521 -24.71 2.07 9.31
N GLN A 522 -24.16 1.04 8.68
CA GLN A 522 -24.81 -0.22 8.30
C GLN A 522 -24.19 -1.42 9.03
#